data_AF-A0A257Q6B5-F1
#
_entry.id   AF-A0A257Q6B5-F1
#
_cell.length_a   1.000
_cell.length_b   1.000
_cell.length_c   1.000
_cell.angle_alpha   90.00
_cell.angle_beta   90.00
_cell.angle_gamma   90.00
#
_symmetry.space_group_name_H-M   'P 1'
#
loop_
_entity.id
_entity.type
_entity.pdbx_description
1 polymer ?
#
loop_
_entity_poly.entity_id
_entity_poly.type
_entity_poly.pdbx_seq_one_letter_code
_entity_poly.pdbx_strand_id
1 'polypeptide(L)'
;MTQLQALQPASNFGAFENTTWRFGKTDGPVYCIFLKLFSDNRIGGYIHPNEKYWRLTDEGLTFHDQTGQVTTLFNKCETDPAGQRRLTGVIITETMQRVEHYLEETSEPLSICTDPNKFKLDKNTTGKKRRNLVILGANENSLHHSWPNNLRDADRTWDLCVSFYGAAANYSRVRSAEYSSLQTGVRKWQAIHSALHETSPFWDYERIFILDDDIRTSWRDINLFLEICRDFDLQLAQPSLTPHCYVNIPITRQVPGNYVRFTTYVEAMAPCFTRDALRKCIATTAEGYYGFGFDHIWPRILNLPKNKIGIVDAVAINHTRPLATNYSLDLAHAEEIELFKRYGLPVQKLWFETGRILRAF
;
A
#
# COMPACT_ATOMS: atom_id res chain seq x y z
N MET A 1 35.38 5.72 -11.54
CA MET A 1 35.05 6.22 -12.90
C MET A 1 33.74 5.58 -13.30
N THR A 2 32.69 6.38 -13.49
CA THR A 2 31.41 5.92 -14.05
C THR A 2 31.67 5.55 -15.51
N GLN A 3 31.42 4.30 -15.90
CA GLN A 3 31.51 3.90 -17.31
C GLN A 3 30.21 4.30 -18.01
N LEU A 4 30.29 5.23 -18.96
CA LEU A 4 29.21 5.44 -19.93
C LEU A 4 29.20 4.25 -20.88
N GLN A 5 28.09 3.51 -20.91
CA GLN A 5 27.86 2.48 -21.90
C GLN A 5 26.57 2.82 -22.67
N ALA A 6 26.60 2.63 -23.99
CA ALA A 6 25.35 2.54 -24.73
C ALA A 6 24.55 1.36 -24.15
N LEU A 7 23.24 1.52 -23.97
CA LEU A 7 22.37 0.39 -23.61
C LEU A 7 22.53 -0.69 -24.69
N GLN A 8 23.27 -1.75 -24.38
CA GLN A 8 23.45 -2.88 -25.29
C GLN A 8 22.11 -3.63 -25.37
N PRO A 9 21.54 -3.84 -26.57
CA PRO A 9 20.25 -4.49 -26.68
C PRO A 9 20.34 -6.00 -26.42
N ALA A 10 19.26 -6.53 -25.84
CA ALA A 10 18.86 -7.95 -25.83
C ALA A 10 19.49 -8.92 -24.81
N SER A 11 19.94 -8.49 -23.63
CA SER A 11 20.07 -9.42 -22.49
C SER A 11 19.33 -8.90 -21.25
N ASN A 12 18.19 -9.53 -20.97
CA ASN A 12 17.27 -9.33 -19.84
C ASN A 12 16.28 -8.15 -19.94
N PHE A 13 15.21 -8.35 -20.71
CA PHE A 13 13.93 -7.65 -20.48
C PHE A 13 13.53 -7.72 -18.98
N GLY A 14 13.74 -8.88 -18.35
CA GLY A 14 13.55 -9.08 -16.90
C GLY A 14 14.41 -8.21 -15.99
N ALA A 15 15.47 -7.54 -16.49
CA ALA A 15 16.32 -6.69 -15.65
C ALA A 15 15.64 -5.38 -15.24
N PHE A 16 14.57 -4.96 -15.92
CA PHE A 16 13.83 -3.74 -15.59
C PHE A 16 12.45 -4.04 -14.99
N GLU A 17 12.00 -5.30 -15.01
CA GLU A 17 10.72 -5.67 -14.43
C GLU A 17 10.71 -5.52 -12.90
N ASN A 18 9.65 -4.90 -12.40
CA ASN A 18 9.41 -4.61 -10.98
C ASN A 18 10.48 -3.73 -10.30
N THR A 19 11.32 -3.06 -11.09
CA THR A 19 12.34 -2.10 -10.62
C THR A 19 11.72 -0.74 -10.27
N THR A 20 12.44 0.03 -9.45
CA THR A 20 12.02 1.35 -8.95
C THR A 20 13.05 2.40 -9.36
N TRP A 21 12.56 3.57 -9.73
CA TRP A 21 13.35 4.65 -10.28
C TRP A 21 12.91 6.00 -9.72
N ARG A 22 13.87 6.89 -9.54
CA ARG A 22 13.63 8.34 -9.55
C ARG A 22 13.62 8.82 -11.00
N PHE A 23 12.62 9.60 -11.37
CA PHE A 23 12.37 10.15 -12.69
C PHE A 23 12.32 11.69 -12.64
N GLY A 24 13.02 12.35 -13.56
CA GLY A 24 13.02 13.81 -13.62
C GLY A 24 13.67 14.36 -14.88
N LYS A 25 13.76 15.69 -14.95
CA LYS A 25 14.54 16.40 -15.97
C LYS A 25 16.00 16.50 -15.54
N THR A 26 16.95 16.24 -16.45
CA THR A 26 18.39 16.22 -16.12
C THR A 26 18.86 17.53 -15.48
N ASP A 27 18.44 18.67 -16.04
CA ASP A 27 18.75 20.03 -15.54
C ASP A 27 17.53 20.71 -14.92
N GLY A 28 16.71 19.97 -14.18
CA GLY A 28 15.43 20.48 -13.72
C GLY A 28 14.85 19.77 -12.51
N PRO A 29 13.54 19.93 -12.27
CA PRO A 29 12.89 19.32 -11.13
C PRO A 29 12.83 17.80 -11.27
N VAL A 30 12.84 17.14 -10.12
CA VAL A 30 12.47 15.74 -10.00
C VAL A 30 10.95 15.64 -10.17
N TYR A 31 10.49 14.82 -11.11
CA TYR A 31 9.05 14.64 -11.38
C TYR A 31 8.44 13.58 -10.48
N CYS A 32 9.19 12.49 -10.26
CA CYS A 32 8.80 11.40 -9.40
C CYS A 32 10.05 10.81 -8.78
N ILE A 33 9.97 10.43 -7.52
CA ILE A 33 11.05 9.74 -6.80
C ILE A 33 10.74 8.26 -6.60
N PHE A 34 9.52 7.85 -6.95
CA PHE A 34 9.05 6.48 -6.90
C PHE A 34 8.28 6.15 -8.18
N LEU A 35 9.00 5.94 -9.27
CA LEU A 35 8.48 5.43 -10.53
C LEU A 35 8.75 3.93 -10.60
N LYS A 36 7.71 3.12 -10.68
CA LYS A 36 7.81 1.65 -10.74
C LYS A 36 7.53 1.14 -12.14
N LEU A 37 8.39 0.27 -12.65
CA LEU A 37 8.20 -0.43 -13.92
C LEU A 37 7.61 -1.81 -13.63
N PHE A 38 6.31 -2.02 -13.83
CA PHE A 38 5.68 -3.32 -13.56
C PHE A 38 5.95 -4.33 -14.69
N SER A 39 5.95 -5.62 -14.35
CA SER A 39 6.13 -6.73 -15.32
C SER A 39 5.02 -6.84 -16.37
N ASP A 40 3.90 -6.12 -16.20
CA ASP A 40 2.83 -6.02 -17.20
C ASP A 40 2.93 -4.74 -18.06
N ASN A 41 4.15 -4.19 -18.19
CA ASN A 41 4.50 -3.00 -18.98
C ASN A 41 3.88 -1.69 -18.49
N ARG A 42 3.23 -1.66 -17.33
CA ARG A 42 2.67 -0.42 -16.76
C ARG A 42 3.70 0.35 -15.95
N ILE A 43 3.65 1.67 -16.04
CA ILE A 43 4.36 2.58 -15.12
C ILE A 43 3.46 2.83 -13.90
N GLY A 44 4.00 2.71 -12.69
CA GLY A 44 3.34 2.96 -11.42
C GLY A 44 4.03 4.01 -10.57
N GLY A 45 3.34 4.53 -9.55
CA GLY A 45 3.88 5.56 -8.65
C GLY A 45 3.99 6.97 -9.25
N TYR A 46 4.04 7.09 -10.58
CA TYR A 46 3.94 8.34 -11.33
C TYR A 46 2.69 8.32 -12.22
N ILE A 47 1.90 9.40 -12.23
CA ILE A 47 0.69 9.54 -13.04
C ILE A 47 0.85 10.76 -13.93
N HIS A 48 1.03 10.53 -15.22
CA HIS A 48 1.09 11.59 -16.21
C HIS A 48 0.64 11.04 -17.58
N PRO A 49 -0.06 11.82 -18.42
CA PRO A 49 -0.59 11.33 -19.69
C PRO A 49 0.47 10.78 -20.66
N ASN A 50 1.71 11.26 -20.55
CA ASN A 50 2.81 10.88 -21.43
C ASN A 50 3.58 9.64 -20.93
N GLU A 51 3.40 9.21 -19.68
CA GLU A 51 4.21 8.13 -19.07
C GLU A 51 3.29 7.07 -18.45
N LYS A 52 2.56 6.36 -19.32
CA LYS A 52 1.61 5.31 -18.89
C LYS A 52 2.21 3.91 -18.95
N TYR A 53 2.96 3.61 -20.00
CA TYR A 53 3.57 2.30 -20.22
C TYR A 53 5.06 2.42 -20.48
N TRP A 54 5.79 1.33 -20.21
CA TRP A 54 7.20 1.22 -20.53
C TRP A 54 7.45 -0.01 -21.42
N ARG A 55 8.48 0.08 -22.27
CA ARG A 55 8.98 -1.05 -23.06
C ARG A 55 10.49 -0.97 -23.21
N LEU A 56 11.14 -2.13 -23.24
CA LEU A 56 12.53 -2.22 -23.69
C LEU A 56 12.54 -2.52 -25.19
N THR A 57 13.29 -1.73 -25.94
CA THR A 57 13.48 -1.85 -27.41
C THR A 57 14.97 -1.98 -27.73
N ASP A 58 15.30 -2.21 -29.00
CA ASP A 58 16.69 -2.26 -29.45
C ASP A 58 17.42 -0.90 -29.31
N GLU A 59 16.66 0.19 -29.27
CA GLU A 59 17.19 1.56 -29.10
C GLU A 59 17.33 1.97 -27.62
N GLY A 60 16.74 1.21 -26.70
CA GLY A 60 16.74 1.49 -25.26
C GLY A 60 15.36 1.36 -24.60
N LEU A 61 15.23 1.91 -23.39
CA LEU A 61 13.98 1.91 -22.64
C LEU A 61 13.09 3.06 -23.11
N THR A 62 11.83 2.79 -23.39
CA THR A 62 10.88 3.77 -23.90
C THR A 62 9.70 3.93 -22.96
N PHE A 63 9.25 5.17 -22.79
CA PHE A 63 7.96 5.49 -22.19
C PHE A 63 6.94 5.76 -23.28
N HIS A 64 5.68 5.41 -22.99
CA HIS A 64 4.57 5.58 -23.90
C HIS A 64 3.39 6.26 -23.20
N ASP A 65 2.64 7.04 -23.98
CA ASP A 65 1.39 7.65 -23.55
C ASP A 65 0.26 6.61 -23.43
N GLN A 66 -0.95 7.09 -23.10
CA GLN A 66 -2.15 6.27 -23.02
C GLN A 66 -2.59 5.63 -24.35
N THR A 67 -2.14 6.14 -25.50
CA THR A 67 -2.45 5.62 -26.85
C THR A 67 -1.41 4.61 -27.34
N GLY A 68 -0.26 4.51 -26.66
CA GLY A 68 0.87 3.67 -27.02
C GLY A 68 1.95 4.40 -27.83
N GLN A 69 1.81 5.70 -28.10
CA GLN A 69 2.83 6.52 -28.75
C GLN A 69 4.04 6.68 -27.84
N VAL A 70 5.25 6.55 -28.40
CA VAL A 70 6.50 6.77 -27.66
C VAL A 70 6.63 8.25 -27.30
N THR A 71 6.91 8.53 -26.03
CA THR A 71 7.04 9.89 -25.50
C THR A 71 8.44 10.21 -24.99
N THR A 72 9.20 9.21 -24.56
CA THR A 72 10.59 9.38 -24.11
C THR A 72 11.39 8.13 -24.48
N LEU A 73 12.61 8.32 -24.98
CA LEU A 73 13.58 7.26 -25.23
C LEU A 73 14.82 7.47 -24.34
N PHE A 74 15.08 6.51 -23.46
CA PHE A 74 16.30 6.39 -22.66
C PHE A 74 17.27 5.43 -23.33
N ASN A 75 18.31 5.99 -23.97
CA ASN A 75 19.28 5.24 -24.78
C ASN A 75 20.70 5.27 -24.20
N LYS A 76 20.92 5.99 -23.10
CA LYS A 76 22.19 6.00 -22.36
C LYS A 76 21.98 5.37 -20.99
N CYS A 77 22.91 4.54 -20.55
CA CYS A 77 22.93 3.97 -19.20
C CYS A 77 24.32 4.14 -18.57
N GLU A 78 24.33 4.63 -17.36
CA GLU A 78 25.48 4.63 -16.47
C GLU A 78 25.18 3.67 -15.32
N THR A 79 26.21 3.06 -14.75
CA THR A 79 26.07 2.24 -13.54
C THR A 79 27.07 2.75 -12.52
N ASP A 80 26.59 3.02 -11.32
CA ASP A 80 27.44 3.49 -10.23
C ASP A 80 28.23 2.32 -9.61
N PRO A 81 29.21 2.59 -8.72
CA PRO A 81 29.97 1.54 -8.05
C PRO A 81 29.13 0.59 -7.16
N ALA A 82 27.92 0.99 -6.78
CA ALA A 82 26.98 0.18 -6.00
C ALA A 82 26.08 -0.70 -6.89
N GLY A 83 26.21 -0.60 -8.23
CA GLY A 83 25.42 -1.36 -9.19
C GLY A 83 24.08 -0.71 -9.55
N GLN A 84 23.79 0.51 -9.07
CA GLN A 84 22.57 1.24 -9.42
C GLN A 84 22.70 1.86 -10.80
N ARG A 85 21.68 1.66 -11.65
CA ARG A 85 21.67 2.19 -13.01
C ARG A 85 21.12 3.61 -13.04
N ARG A 86 21.67 4.44 -13.92
CA ARG A 86 21.12 5.75 -14.28
C ARG A 86 20.93 5.81 -15.78
N LEU A 87 19.68 5.88 -16.22
CA LEU A 87 19.33 6.07 -17.62
C LEU A 87 19.16 7.55 -17.94
N THR A 88 19.62 7.99 -19.10
CA THR A 88 19.31 9.33 -19.63
C THR A 88 18.76 9.22 -21.05
N GLY A 89 17.83 10.11 -21.37
CA GLY A 89 16.99 10.00 -22.55
C GLY A 89 16.34 11.31 -22.95
N VAL A 90 15.77 11.35 -24.14
CA VAL A 90 15.10 12.55 -24.66
C VAL A 90 13.62 12.31 -24.81
N ILE A 91 12.84 13.37 -24.54
CA ILE A 91 11.43 13.41 -24.94
C ILE A 91 11.35 13.35 -26.47
N ILE A 92 10.40 12.55 -26.96
CA ILE A 92 10.01 12.41 -28.36
C ILE A 92 8.60 13.01 -28.47
N THR A 93 8.52 14.34 -28.52
CA THR A 93 7.27 15.08 -28.79
C THR A 93 7.47 15.98 -30.01
N GLU A 94 6.38 16.41 -30.63
CA GLU A 94 6.39 17.26 -31.84
C GLU A 94 7.04 18.64 -31.63
N THR A 95 7.23 19.07 -30.38
CA THR A 95 7.85 20.35 -30.04
C THR A 95 9.38 20.28 -30.20
N MET A 96 9.96 21.23 -30.93
CA MET A 96 11.41 21.31 -31.22
C MET A 96 12.32 21.56 -29.99
N GLN A 97 11.81 21.45 -28.76
CA GLN A 97 12.61 21.55 -27.55
C GLN A 97 13.11 20.19 -27.11
N ARG A 98 14.43 19.98 -27.22
CA ARG A 98 15.09 18.79 -26.71
C ARG A 98 15.15 18.85 -25.19
N VAL A 99 14.15 18.26 -24.54
CA VAL A 99 14.14 18.06 -23.08
C VAL A 99 14.77 16.71 -22.77
N GLU A 100 15.84 16.71 -21.97
CA GLU A 100 16.49 15.49 -21.49
C GLU A 100 15.91 15.08 -20.13
N HIS A 101 15.53 13.82 -20.03
CA HIS A 101 15.03 13.15 -18.84
C HIS A 101 16.05 12.15 -18.32
N TYR A 102 15.95 11.81 -17.03
CA TYR A 102 16.70 10.73 -16.43
C TYR A 102 15.80 9.77 -15.65
N LEU A 103 16.25 8.52 -15.56
CA LEU A 103 15.81 7.54 -14.57
C LEU A 103 17.03 7.16 -13.73
N GLU A 104 16.93 7.26 -12.41
CA GLU A 104 17.98 6.85 -11.47
C GLU A 104 17.42 5.71 -10.64
N GLU A 105 17.98 4.51 -10.76
CA GLU A 105 17.51 3.30 -10.10
C GLU A 105 17.65 3.49 -8.59
N THR A 106 16.56 3.24 -7.86
CA THR A 106 16.57 3.35 -6.41
C THR A 106 16.18 2.01 -5.80
N SER A 107 16.91 1.60 -4.77
CA SER A 107 16.47 0.55 -3.84
C SER A 107 15.37 1.05 -2.90
N GLU A 108 15.21 2.37 -2.82
CA GLU A 108 14.36 3.10 -1.88
C GLU A 108 13.06 3.59 -2.54
N PRO A 109 11.95 3.68 -1.76
CA PRO A 109 11.90 3.37 -0.33
C PRO A 109 11.52 1.91 -0.03
N LEU A 110 11.34 1.06 -1.04
CA LEU A 110 10.54 -0.15 -0.90
C LEU A 110 11.32 -1.46 -0.94
N SER A 111 12.34 -1.60 -0.09
CA SER A 111 12.72 -2.93 0.36
C SER A 111 11.85 -3.30 1.56
N ILE A 112 11.09 -4.39 1.44
CA ILE A 112 10.55 -5.06 2.63
C ILE A 112 11.74 -5.34 3.55
N CYS A 113 11.61 -5.05 4.85
CA CYS A 113 12.73 -5.28 5.76
C CYS A 113 13.18 -6.74 5.68
N THR A 114 14.50 -6.94 5.65
CA THR A 114 15.09 -8.25 5.92
C THR A 114 14.76 -8.60 7.37
N ASP A 115 14.52 -9.90 7.61
CA ASP A 115 14.01 -10.43 8.89
C ASP A 115 14.56 -9.66 10.09
N PRO A 116 13.75 -8.81 10.74
CA PRO A 116 14.23 -8.02 11.85
C PRO A 116 14.47 -9.00 12.98
N ASN A 117 15.75 -9.24 13.32
CA ASN A 117 16.23 -10.03 14.46
C ASN A 117 15.54 -9.71 15.81
N LYS A 118 14.64 -8.72 15.86
CA LYS A 118 13.90 -8.22 17.01
C LYS A 118 12.39 -8.49 16.97
N PHE A 119 11.80 -8.91 15.85
CA PHE A 119 10.36 -9.23 15.80
C PHE A 119 10.11 -10.69 16.18
N LYS A 120 9.32 -10.92 17.23
CA LYS A 120 8.94 -12.25 17.67
C LYS A 120 7.45 -12.45 17.53
N LEU A 121 7.08 -13.44 16.73
CA LEU A 121 5.71 -13.89 16.55
C LEU A 121 5.48 -15.18 17.34
N ASP A 122 4.58 -15.12 18.31
CA ASP A 122 4.10 -16.31 19.02
C ASP A 122 2.96 -16.93 18.20
N LYS A 123 3.16 -18.17 17.75
CA LYS A 123 2.10 -18.98 17.15
C LYS A 123 1.33 -19.72 18.24
N ASN A 124 0.01 -19.50 18.31
CA ASN A 124 -0.82 -20.02 19.40
C ASN A 124 -1.57 -21.31 19.06
N THR A 125 -1.72 -21.66 17.77
CA THR A 125 -2.54 -22.80 17.34
C THR A 125 -1.82 -23.72 16.34
N THR A 126 -2.24 -24.99 16.30
CA THR A 126 -1.77 -26.02 15.35
C THR A 126 -2.78 -26.31 14.24
N GLY A 127 -3.89 -25.58 14.20
CA GLY A 127 -4.95 -25.75 13.20
C GLY A 127 -4.49 -25.46 11.77
N LYS A 128 -5.29 -25.90 10.80
CA LYS A 128 -5.03 -25.61 9.39
C LYS A 128 -5.14 -24.10 9.16
N LYS A 129 -4.08 -23.50 8.60
CA LYS A 129 -4.03 -22.09 8.19
C LYS A 129 -5.21 -21.75 7.28
N ARG A 130 -5.89 -20.66 7.58
CA ARG A 130 -7.00 -20.14 6.77
C ARG A 130 -6.49 -19.25 5.64
N ARG A 131 -7.39 -18.83 4.75
CA ARG A 131 -7.01 -18.11 3.52
C ARG A 131 -6.56 -16.68 3.78
N ASN A 132 -7.24 -16.00 4.71
CA ASN A 132 -7.06 -14.58 4.97
C ASN A 132 -6.40 -14.37 6.34
N LEU A 133 -5.77 -13.21 6.54
CA LEU A 133 -5.22 -12.79 7.82
C LEU A 133 -5.83 -11.45 8.23
N VAL A 134 -6.24 -11.34 9.48
CA VAL A 134 -6.56 -10.08 10.13
C VAL A 134 -5.41 -9.73 11.07
N ILE A 135 -4.77 -8.58 10.86
CA ILE A 135 -3.76 -8.05 11.77
C ILE A 135 -4.37 -6.89 12.53
N LEU A 136 -4.49 -7.04 13.84
CA LEU A 136 -4.98 -6.00 14.71
C LEU A 136 -3.80 -5.35 15.44
N GLY A 137 -3.63 -4.04 15.27
CA GLY A 137 -2.87 -3.25 16.22
C GLY A 137 -3.65 -3.18 17.53
N ALA A 138 -3.08 -3.63 18.64
CA ALA A 138 -3.79 -3.69 19.92
C ALA A 138 -2.98 -3.05 21.05
N ASN A 139 -3.69 -2.50 22.02
CA ASN A 139 -3.19 -2.15 23.34
C ASN A 139 -4.25 -2.52 24.39
N GLU A 140 -4.07 -2.06 25.63
CA GLU A 140 -4.95 -2.32 26.78
C GLU A 140 -6.42 -1.96 26.53
N ASN A 141 -6.65 -0.96 25.69
CA ASN A 141 -7.98 -0.40 25.41
C ASN A 141 -8.55 -0.91 24.07
N SER A 142 -7.95 -1.96 23.50
CA SER A 142 -8.39 -2.48 22.21
C SER A 142 -9.77 -3.12 22.31
N LEU A 143 -10.65 -2.78 21.35
CA LEU A 143 -12.05 -3.20 21.36
C LEU A 143 -12.28 -4.65 20.90
N HIS A 144 -11.26 -5.34 20.38
CA HIS A 144 -11.41 -6.69 19.85
C HIS A 144 -11.88 -7.73 20.87
N HIS A 145 -11.60 -7.50 22.16
CA HIS A 145 -12.12 -8.33 23.24
C HIS A 145 -13.66 -8.35 23.30
N SER A 146 -14.30 -7.32 22.75
CA SER A 146 -15.76 -7.16 22.71
C SER A 146 -16.39 -7.55 21.37
N TRP A 147 -15.59 -7.95 20.37
CA TRP A 147 -16.14 -8.34 19.08
C TRP A 147 -17.00 -9.60 19.23
N PRO A 148 -18.27 -9.56 18.79
CA PRO A 148 -19.11 -10.75 18.85
C PRO A 148 -18.48 -11.89 18.04
N ASN A 149 -18.25 -13.03 18.70
CA ASN A 149 -17.88 -14.28 18.05
C ASN A 149 -19.14 -14.98 17.52
N ASN A 150 -19.78 -14.33 16.55
CA ASN A 150 -21.08 -14.71 15.96
C ASN A 150 -20.93 -15.50 14.65
N LEU A 151 -19.85 -16.30 14.53
CA LEU A 151 -19.53 -17.09 13.35
C LEU A 151 -19.05 -18.48 13.79
N ARG A 152 -19.53 -19.54 13.13
CA ARG A 152 -19.02 -20.89 13.40
C ARG A 152 -17.58 -20.97 12.92
N ASP A 153 -16.71 -21.63 13.69
CA ASP A 153 -15.29 -21.72 13.35
C ASP A 153 -15.05 -22.36 11.96
N ALA A 154 -15.89 -23.34 11.58
CA ALA A 154 -15.85 -23.98 10.26
C ALA A 154 -16.17 -23.04 9.08
N ASP A 155 -16.88 -21.94 9.33
CA ASP A 155 -17.22 -20.94 8.31
C ASP A 155 -16.20 -19.78 8.26
N ARG A 156 -15.33 -19.67 9.27
CA ARG A 156 -14.34 -18.61 9.38
C ARG A 156 -13.25 -18.81 8.33
N THR A 157 -13.02 -17.79 7.50
CA THR A 157 -12.06 -17.83 6.38
C THR A 157 -10.74 -17.12 6.67
N TRP A 158 -10.57 -16.63 7.90
CA TRP A 158 -9.46 -15.76 8.30
C TRP A 158 -8.83 -16.15 9.64
N ASP A 159 -7.52 -16.01 9.74
CA ASP A 159 -6.76 -16.12 11.00
C ASP A 159 -6.55 -14.71 11.60
N LEU A 160 -6.33 -14.63 12.91
CA LEU A 160 -6.13 -13.40 13.66
C LEU A 160 -4.70 -13.32 14.18
N CYS A 161 -4.04 -12.20 13.91
CA CYS A 161 -2.79 -11.79 14.53
C CYS A 161 -3.05 -10.56 15.41
N VAL A 162 -2.80 -10.68 16.71
CA VAL A 162 -2.83 -9.54 17.64
C VAL A 162 -1.42 -9.00 17.81
N SER A 163 -1.15 -7.85 17.18
CA SER A 163 0.11 -7.12 17.33
C SER A 163 -0.02 -6.11 18.46
N PHE A 164 0.35 -6.53 19.66
CA PHE A 164 0.18 -5.74 20.88
C PHE A 164 1.34 -4.76 21.09
N TYR A 165 1.05 -3.46 21.12
CA TYR A 165 2.04 -2.38 21.30
C TYR A 165 1.90 -1.61 22.63
N GLY A 166 0.98 -2.04 23.50
CA GLY A 166 0.80 -1.49 24.84
C GLY A 166 1.95 -1.82 25.80
N ALA A 167 1.75 -1.55 27.08
CA ALA A 167 2.71 -1.89 28.12
C ALA A 167 2.88 -3.41 28.24
N ALA A 168 4.14 -3.88 28.29
CA ALA A 168 4.46 -5.31 28.38
C ALA A 168 3.76 -6.04 29.53
N ALA A 169 3.54 -5.37 30.66
CA ALA A 169 2.86 -5.93 31.83
C ALA A 169 1.38 -6.31 31.55
N ASN A 170 0.77 -5.67 30.55
CA ASN A 170 -0.63 -5.91 30.17
C ASN A 170 -0.77 -6.87 28.98
N TYR A 171 0.36 -7.32 28.41
CA TYR A 171 0.33 -8.26 27.31
C TYR A 171 -0.03 -9.66 27.81
N SER A 172 -0.98 -10.28 27.12
CA SER A 172 -1.26 -11.71 27.26
C SER A 172 -1.53 -12.31 25.89
N ARG A 173 -1.15 -13.59 25.71
CA ARG A 173 -1.45 -14.32 24.49
C ARG A 173 -2.97 -14.46 24.36
N VAL A 174 -3.51 -13.97 23.25
CA VAL A 174 -4.94 -14.05 22.96
C VAL A 174 -5.25 -15.46 22.44
N ARG A 175 -5.91 -16.29 23.26
CA ARG A 175 -6.19 -17.70 22.92
C ARG A 175 -7.00 -17.87 21.62
N SER A 176 -7.87 -16.91 21.31
CA SER A 176 -8.67 -16.89 20.09
C SER A 176 -7.92 -16.38 18.86
N ALA A 177 -6.66 -15.94 19.01
CA ALA A 177 -5.82 -15.49 17.92
C ALA A 177 -4.78 -16.54 17.57
N GLU A 178 -4.62 -16.83 16.28
CA GLU A 178 -3.63 -17.75 15.76
C GLU A 178 -2.20 -17.25 15.96
N TYR A 179 -2.02 -15.91 15.97
CA TYR A 179 -0.74 -15.27 16.25
C TYR A 179 -0.87 -14.15 17.28
N SER A 180 0.21 -13.93 18.03
CA SER A 180 0.35 -12.77 18.89
C SER A 180 1.79 -12.28 18.87
N SER A 181 2.00 -10.99 19.06
CA SER A 181 3.33 -10.42 19.25
C SER A 181 3.28 -9.28 20.26
N LEU A 182 4.34 -9.13 21.05
CA LEU A 182 4.55 -7.97 21.91
C LEU A 182 5.59 -7.04 21.27
N GLN A 183 5.19 -5.78 21.04
CA GLN A 183 6.01 -4.76 20.39
C GLN A 183 5.95 -3.44 21.15
N THR A 184 6.69 -3.36 22.26
CA THR A 184 6.73 -2.14 23.09
C THR A 184 7.53 -1.01 22.44
N GLY A 185 7.10 0.23 22.63
CA GLY A 185 7.84 1.43 22.23
C GLY A 185 7.71 1.80 20.74
N VAL A 186 6.84 1.11 20.00
CA VAL A 186 6.53 1.37 18.59
C VAL A 186 5.03 1.55 18.40
N ARG A 187 4.61 2.13 17.27
CA ARG A 187 3.19 2.26 16.89
C ARG A 187 2.75 1.15 15.93
N LYS A 188 1.44 1.07 15.65
CA LYS A 188 0.83 0.06 14.77
C LYS A 188 1.62 -0.17 13.49
N TRP A 189 1.94 0.88 12.75
CA TRP A 189 2.54 0.76 11.43
C TRP A 189 4.00 0.30 11.45
N GLN A 190 4.79 0.76 12.41
CA GLN A 190 6.14 0.24 12.68
C GLN A 190 6.11 -1.23 13.09
N ALA A 191 5.12 -1.59 13.93
CA ALA A 191 4.93 -2.96 14.39
C ALA A 191 4.54 -3.90 13.23
N ILE A 192 3.59 -3.47 12.40
CA ILE A 192 3.14 -4.21 11.22
C ILE A 192 4.24 -4.33 10.17
N HIS A 193 5.00 -3.25 9.93
CA HIS A 193 6.16 -3.27 9.03
C HIS A 193 7.15 -4.34 9.45
N SER A 194 7.49 -4.39 10.74
CA SER A 194 8.40 -5.39 11.30
C SER A 194 7.85 -6.82 11.18
N ALA A 195 6.53 -7.00 11.29
CA ALA A 195 5.87 -8.30 11.17
C ALA A 195 5.78 -8.82 9.72
N LEU A 196 5.86 -7.92 8.74
CA LEU A 196 5.76 -8.21 7.31
C LEU A 196 7.14 -8.16 6.64
N HIS A 197 8.17 -8.69 7.30
CA HIS A 197 9.50 -8.88 6.72
C HIS A 197 9.51 -9.91 5.59
N GLU A 198 10.59 -9.99 4.81
CA GLU A 198 10.65 -10.75 3.56
C GLU A 198 10.27 -12.24 3.70
N THR A 199 10.71 -12.87 4.79
CA THR A 199 10.46 -14.29 5.12
C THR A 199 9.22 -14.51 5.99
N SER A 200 8.41 -13.47 6.22
CA SER A 200 7.24 -13.55 7.10
C SER A 200 6.23 -14.60 6.63
N PRO A 201 5.70 -15.45 7.53
CA PRO A 201 4.65 -16.40 7.19
C PRO A 201 3.33 -15.72 6.79
N PHE A 202 3.22 -14.40 7.00
CA PHE A 202 2.05 -13.64 6.58
C PHE A 202 1.93 -13.54 5.06
N TRP A 203 3.03 -13.78 4.32
CA TRP A 203 3.00 -13.83 2.87
C TRP A 203 2.37 -15.09 2.28
N ASP A 204 1.93 -16.09 3.05
CA ASP A 204 1.10 -17.17 2.47
C ASP A 204 -0.41 -16.92 2.56
N TYR A 205 -0.85 -15.81 3.16
CA TYR A 205 -2.27 -15.42 3.11
C TYR A 205 -2.60 -14.74 1.79
N GLU A 206 -3.83 -14.96 1.31
CA GLU A 206 -4.34 -14.33 0.09
C GLU A 206 -4.58 -12.83 0.31
N ARG A 207 -5.20 -12.51 1.46
CA ARG A 207 -5.56 -11.14 1.85
C ARG A 207 -5.15 -10.86 3.29
N ILE A 208 -4.73 -9.64 3.52
CA ILE A 208 -4.31 -9.14 4.83
C ILE A 208 -5.16 -7.92 5.15
N PHE A 209 -6.00 -8.02 6.18
CA PHE A 209 -6.85 -6.95 6.67
C PHE A 209 -6.28 -6.37 7.97
N ILE A 210 -5.87 -5.12 7.92
CA ILE A 210 -5.21 -4.43 9.03
C ILE A 210 -6.23 -3.55 9.73
N LEU A 211 -6.30 -3.63 11.06
CA LEU A 211 -7.27 -2.88 11.87
C LEU A 211 -6.59 -2.10 12.99
N ASP A 212 -7.09 -0.89 13.23
CA ASP A 212 -6.83 -0.12 14.46
C ASP A 212 -7.52 -0.73 15.69
N ASP A 213 -7.04 -0.32 16.86
CA ASP A 213 -7.43 -0.87 18.14
C ASP A 213 -8.84 -0.44 18.59
N ASP A 214 -9.40 0.63 18.02
CA ASP A 214 -10.71 1.22 18.32
C ASP A 214 -11.81 0.91 17.30
N ILE A 215 -11.58 -0.10 16.47
CA ILE A 215 -12.59 -0.59 15.54
C ILE A 215 -13.54 -1.54 16.27
N ARG A 216 -14.82 -1.23 16.24
CA ARG A 216 -15.91 -2.11 16.66
C ARG A 216 -16.53 -2.78 15.43
N THR A 217 -16.49 -4.10 15.41
CA THR A 217 -17.04 -4.96 14.35
C THR A 217 -17.41 -6.33 14.94
N SER A 218 -17.73 -7.32 14.10
CA SER A 218 -18.02 -8.70 14.49
C SER A 218 -17.28 -9.71 13.61
N TRP A 219 -17.14 -10.95 14.09
CA TRP A 219 -16.47 -12.01 13.34
C TRP A 219 -17.18 -12.32 12.01
N ARG A 220 -18.51 -12.27 12.02
CA ARG A 220 -19.34 -12.42 10.82
C ARG A 220 -19.09 -11.30 9.81
N ASP A 221 -19.00 -10.05 10.27
CA ASP A 221 -18.81 -8.89 9.39
C ASP A 221 -17.42 -8.88 8.76
N ILE A 222 -16.38 -9.20 9.53
CA ILE A 222 -15.01 -9.39 9.01
C ILE A 222 -15.01 -10.47 7.92
N ASN A 223 -15.68 -11.60 8.18
CA ASN A 223 -15.74 -12.71 7.23
C ASN A 223 -16.46 -12.31 5.94
N LEU A 224 -17.63 -11.68 6.06
CA LEU A 224 -18.41 -11.20 4.91
C LEU A 224 -17.62 -10.17 4.09
N PHE A 225 -16.95 -9.22 4.75
CA PHE A 225 -16.13 -8.21 4.09
C PHE A 225 -15.00 -8.84 3.27
N LEU A 226 -14.30 -9.83 3.83
CA LEU A 226 -13.21 -10.52 3.13
C LEU A 226 -13.70 -11.32 1.92
N GLU A 227 -14.86 -12.00 2.03
CA GLU A 227 -15.45 -12.70 0.88
C GLU A 227 -15.89 -11.70 -0.21
N ILE A 228 -16.51 -10.57 0.14
CA ILE A 228 -16.85 -9.52 -0.84
C ILE A 228 -15.59 -8.96 -1.52
N CYS A 229 -14.54 -8.67 -0.75
CA CYS A 229 -13.27 -8.22 -1.34
C CYS A 229 -12.74 -9.20 -2.39
N ARG A 230 -12.90 -10.50 -2.13
CA ARG A 230 -12.51 -11.57 -3.04
C ARG A 230 -13.42 -11.65 -4.26
N ASP A 231 -14.74 -11.64 -4.07
CA ASP A 231 -15.73 -11.75 -5.15
C ASP A 231 -15.62 -10.61 -6.18
N PHE A 232 -15.27 -9.40 -5.71
CA PHE A 232 -15.04 -8.24 -6.57
C PHE A 232 -13.58 -8.04 -7.00
N ASP A 233 -12.69 -8.96 -6.62
CA ASP A 233 -11.25 -8.91 -6.88
C ASP A 233 -10.62 -7.55 -6.53
N LEU A 234 -10.95 -7.04 -5.33
CA LEU A 234 -10.40 -5.78 -4.82
C LEU A 234 -8.95 -6.00 -4.39
N GLN A 235 -8.03 -5.17 -4.86
CA GLN A 235 -6.62 -5.18 -4.47
C GLN A 235 -6.36 -4.42 -3.17
N LEU A 236 -7.14 -3.36 -2.93
CA LEU A 236 -7.12 -2.52 -1.72
C LEU A 236 -8.56 -2.10 -1.39
N ALA A 237 -9.04 -2.39 -0.19
CA ALA A 237 -10.39 -2.03 0.21
C ALA A 237 -10.52 -1.74 1.69
N GLN A 238 -11.65 -1.16 2.09
CA GLN A 238 -12.08 -1.12 3.49
C GLN A 238 -13.59 -1.34 3.58
N PRO A 239 -14.11 -1.78 4.74
CA PRO A 239 -15.53 -1.65 5.01
C PRO A 239 -15.91 -0.17 5.10
N SER A 240 -17.17 0.14 4.86
CA SER A 240 -17.71 1.48 5.11
C SER A 240 -17.76 1.79 6.62
N LEU A 241 -17.87 3.07 6.98
CA LEU A 241 -18.05 3.52 8.35
C LEU A 241 -19.53 3.72 8.66
N THR A 242 -19.99 3.23 9.81
CA THR A 242 -21.37 3.45 10.24
C THR A 242 -21.67 4.95 10.37
N PRO A 243 -22.92 5.40 10.21
CA PRO A 243 -23.28 6.82 10.32
C PRO A 243 -22.94 7.46 11.68
N HIS A 244 -22.79 6.67 12.73
CA HIS A 244 -22.52 7.12 14.10
C HIS A 244 -21.02 7.16 14.47
N CYS A 245 -20.13 6.89 13.51
CA CYS A 245 -18.69 6.98 13.72
C CYS A 245 -18.17 8.42 13.67
N TYR A 246 -16.95 8.59 14.14
CA TYR A 246 -16.12 9.73 13.77
C TYR A 246 -15.62 9.56 12.32
N VAL A 247 -16.46 9.97 11.37
CA VAL A 247 -16.13 9.98 9.95
C VAL A 247 -15.38 11.27 9.62
N ASN A 248 -14.07 11.14 9.39
CA ASN A 248 -13.23 12.29 9.02
C ASN A 248 -13.30 12.56 7.51
N ILE A 249 -13.36 11.50 6.70
CA ILE A 249 -13.44 11.60 5.24
C ILE A 249 -14.83 11.18 4.78
N PRO A 250 -15.67 12.09 4.23
CA PRO A 250 -17.06 11.80 3.93
C PRO A 250 -17.29 10.59 3.02
N ILE A 251 -16.34 10.27 2.12
CA ILE A 251 -16.46 9.12 1.22
C ILE A 251 -16.49 7.79 1.98
N THR A 252 -15.97 7.70 3.20
CA THR A 252 -15.89 6.44 3.94
C THR A 252 -17.20 6.09 4.65
N ARG A 253 -18.12 7.04 4.79
CA ARG A 253 -19.47 6.79 5.32
C ARG A 253 -20.22 5.76 4.47
N GLN A 254 -20.93 4.85 5.13
CA GLN A 254 -21.81 3.89 4.50
C GLN A 254 -22.89 4.56 3.64
N VAL A 255 -23.08 4.03 2.44
CA VAL A 255 -24.20 4.39 1.56
C VAL A 255 -25.16 3.19 1.48
N PRO A 256 -26.31 3.25 2.18
CA PRO A 256 -27.29 2.16 2.14
C PRO A 256 -27.73 1.82 0.72
N GLY A 257 -27.93 0.53 0.45
CA GLY A 257 -28.32 0.04 -0.88
C GLY A 257 -27.16 -0.11 -1.87
N ASN A 258 -25.90 0.17 -1.48
CA ASN A 258 -24.73 -0.22 -2.27
C ASN A 258 -24.12 -1.53 -1.74
N TYR A 259 -23.48 -2.28 -2.62
CA TYR A 259 -22.59 -3.38 -2.23
C TYR A 259 -21.15 -2.91 -2.10
N VAL A 260 -20.61 -2.36 -3.20
CA VAL A 260 -19.24 -1.88 -3.31
C VAL A 260 -19.21 -0.58 -4.10
N ARG A 261 -18.46 0.41 -3.60
CA ARG A 261 -18.09 1.63 -4.32
C ARG A 261 -16.64 1.54 -4.74
N PHE A 262 -16.38 1.53 -6.04
CA PHE A 262 -15.00 1.66 -6.52
C PHE A 262 -14.53 3.10 -6.33
N THR A 263 -13.36 3.28 -5.73
CA THR A 263 -12.77 4.60 -5.44
C THR A 263 -11.25 4.49 -5.40
N THR A 264 -10.56 5.61 -5.40
CA THR A 264 -9.11 5.68 -5.22
C THR A 264 -8.73 6.00 -3.77
N TYR A 265 -9.59 5.73 -2.78
CA TYR A 265 -9.37 6.09 -1.38
C TYR A 265 -9.76 4.97 -0.41
N VAL A 266 -8.85 4.64 0.51
CA VAL A 266 -9.02 3.68 1.60
C VAL A 266 -8.24 4.23 2.80
N GLU A 267 -8.87 4.30 3.98
CA GLU A 267 -8.24 4.81 5.19
C GLU A 267 -7.32 3.75 5.84
N ALA A 268 -6.20 4.21 6.38
CA ALA A 268 -5.17 3.43 7.05
C ALA A 268 -5.66 2.83 8.38
N MET A 269 -6.84 3.20 8.85
CA MET A 269 -7.45 2.57 10.02
C MET A 269 -7.95 1.15 9.77
N ALA A 270 -8.42 0.87 8.55
CA ALA A 270 -9.00 -0.42 8.19
C ALA A 270 -8.69 -0.88 6.75
N PRO A 271 -7.43 -0.85 6.28
CA PRO A 271 -7.13 -1.26 4.92
C PRO A 271 -7.02 -2.80 4.82
N CYS A 272 -7.62 -3.35 3.78
CA CYS A 272 -7.48 -4.73 3.36
C CYS A 272 -6.79 -4.79 2.02
N PHE A 273 -5.69 -5.52 1.96
CA PHE A 273 -4.90 -5.70 0.75
C PHE A 273 -4.96 -7.15 0.29
N THR A 274 -4.86 -7.36 -1.01
CA THR A 274 -4.25 -8.61 -1.52
C THR A 274 -2.79 -8.66 -1.12
N ARG A 275 -2.23 -9.86 -0.96
CA ARG A 275 -0.79 -10.04 -0.71
C ARG A 275 0.09 -9.20 -1.65
N ASP A 276 -0.16 -9.27 -2.94
CA ASP A 276 0.69 -8.61 -3.95
C ASP A 276 0.58 -7.08 -3.87
N ALA A 277 -0.60 -6.56 -3.54
CA ALA A 277 -0.79 -5.14 -3.29
C ALA A 277 -0.04 -4.71 -2.02
N LEU A 278 -0.12 -5.48 -0.94
CA LEU A 278 0.59 -5.16 0.31
C LEU A 278 2.11 -5.21 0.13
N ARG A 279 2.66 -6.19 -0.60
CA ARG A 279 4.11 -6.24 -0.90
C ARG A 279 4.60 -4.98 -1.61
N LYS A 280 3.76 -4.35 -2.43
CA LYS A 280 4.07 -3.08 -3.09
C LYS A 280 3.95 -1.87 -2.16
N CYS A 281 3.14 -1.95 -1.12
CA CYS A 281 2.82 -0.79 -0.28
C CYS A 281 3.51 -0.80 1.09
N ILE A 282 3.88 -1.97 1.63
CA ILE A 282 4.23 -2.08 3.05
C ILE A 282 5.45 -1.26 3.45
N ALA A 283 6.44 -1.14 2.58
CA ALA A 283 7.65 -0.40 2.92
C ALA A 283 7.42 1.12 3.00
N THR A 284 6.28 1.65 2.53
CA THR A 284 5.89 3.05 2.84
C THR A 284 5.68 3.26 4.34
N THR A 285 5.45 2.19 5.11
CA THR A 285 5.10 2.26 6.53
C THR A 285 6.32 2.12 7.45
N ALA A 286 7.53 1.96 6.91
CA ALA A 286 8.77 1.77 7.68
C ALA A 286 9.01 2.89 8.72
N GLU A 287 8.76 4.13 8.30
CA GLU A 287 8.92 5.33 9.13
C GLU A 287 7.57 5.92 9.59
N GLY A 288 6.46 5.23 9.33
CA GLY A 288 5.13 5.69 9.71
C GLY A 288 4.90 5.59 11.20
N TYR A 289 4.95 6.70 11.91
CA TYR A 289 4.62 6.74 13.33
C TYR A 289 3.11 6.95 13.53
N TYR A 290 2.50 7.89 12.82
CA TYR A 290 1.06 8.19 12.89
C TYR A 290 0.25 7.52 11.78
N GLY A 291 0.88 7.26 10.64
CA GLY A 291 0.26 6.64 9.47
C GLY A 291 -0.53 7.59 8.57
N PHE A 292 -0.28 8.90 8.68
CA PHE A 292 -0.90 9.89 7.81
C PHE A 292 -0.28 9.85 6.40
N GLY A 293 -1.08 10.16 5.38
CA GLY A 293 -0.65 10.17 3.98
C GLY A 293 -0.68 8.82 3.26
N PHE A 294 -0.75 7.69 3.98
CA PHE A 294 -0.82 6.35 3.38
C PHE A 294 -2.01 6.16 2.45
N ASP A 295 -3.17 6.68 2.85
CA ASP A 295 -4.43 6.64 2.10
C ASP A 295 -4.31 7.28 0.71
N HIS A 296 -3.38 8.22 0.56
CA HIS A 296 -3.10 8.91 -0.68
C HIS A 296 -2.03 8.21 -1.53
N ILE A 297 -1.07 7.54 -0.91
CA ILE A 297 0.07 6.97 -1.61
C ILE A 297 -0.23 5.56 -2.11
N TRP A 298 -0.89 4.71 -1.31
CA TRP A 298 -1.13 3.33 -1.70
C TRP A 298 -1.90 3.20 -3.02
N PRO A 299 -3.00 3.95 -3.28
CA PRO A 299 -3.68 3.89 -4.57
C PRO A 299 -2.77 4.22 -5.76
N ARG A 300 -1.82 5.15 -5.59
CA ARG A 300 -0.87 5.57 -6.62
C ARG A 300 0.25 4.55 -6.84
N ILE A 301 0.76 3.96 -5.75
CA ILE A 301 1.70 2.83 -5.82
C ILE A 301 1.06 1.66 -6.58
N LEU A 302 -0.23 1.40 -6.37
CA LEU A 302 -0.98 0.38 -7.09
C LEU A 302 -1.35 0.78 -8.53
N ASN A 303 -0.98 2.00 -8.97
CA ASN A 303 -1.27 2.56 -10.29
C ASN A 303 -2.77 2.73 -10.59
N LEU A 304 -3.54 3.19 -9.60
CA LEU A 304 -4.97 3.49 -9.69
C LEU A 304 -5.75 2.45 -10.52
N PRO A 305 -5.67 1.16 -10.14
CA PRO A 305 -6.21 0.09 -10.95
C PRO A 305 -7.73 0.21 -11.03
N LYS A 306 -8.25 0.22 -12.27
CA LYS A 306 -9.68 0.41 -12.53
C LYS A 306 -10.52 -0.67 -11.84
N ASN A 307 -11.47 -0.24 -11.01
CA ASN A 307 -12.39 -1.12 -10.27
C ASN A 307 -11.67 -2.18 -9.40
N LYS A 308 -10.50 -1.85 -8.86
CA LYS A 308 -9.75 -2.73 -7.94
C LYS A 308 -9.51 -2.11 -6.58
N ILE A 309 -9.89 -0.85 -6.38
CA ILE A 309 -9.84 -0.18 -5.09
C ILE A 309 -11.25 0.24 -4.73
N GLY A 310 -11.67 0.04 -3.47
CA GLY A 310 -13.06 0.32 -3.12
C GLY A 310 -13.42 0.31 -1.64
N ILE A 311 -14.62 0.81 -1.37
CA ILE A 311 -15.27 0.75 -0.06
C ILE A 311 -16.45 -0.21 -0.17
N VAL A 312 -16.52 -1.18 0.74
CA VAL A 312 -17.61 -2.16 0.81
C VAL A 312 -18.72 -1.60 1.70
N ASP A 313 -19.86 -1.23 1.11
CA ASP A 313 -21.02 -0.68 1.85
C ASP A 313 -21.90 -1.77 2.47
N ALA A 314 -21.83 -3.01 1.95
CA ALA A 314 -22.55 -4.16 2.49
C ALA A 314 -22.09 -4.54 3.91
N VAL A 315 -20.92 -4.05 4.34
CA VAL A 315 -20.40 -4.18 5.70
C VAL A 315 -20.03 -2.80 6.21
N ALA A 316 -20.45 -2.46 7.42
CA ALA A 316 -20.06 -1.22 8.08
C ALA A 316 -19.40 -1.50 9.43
N ILE A 317 -18.28 -0.84 9.70
CA ILE A 317 -17.55 -0.91 10.96
C ILE A 317 -17.67 0.40 11.72
N ASN A 318 -17.48 0.35 13.04
CA ASN A 318 -17.55 1.54 13.88
C ASN A 318 -16.17 1.99 14.39
N HIS A 319 -15.70 3.16 13.92
CA HIS A 319 -14.52 3.85 14.43
C HIS A 319 -14.93 4.72 15.63
N THR A 320 -14.49 4.32 16.82
CA THR A 320 -15.08 4.78 18.08
C THR A 320 -14.35 5.96 18.74
N ARG A 321 -13.24 6.42 18.17
CA ARG A 321 -12.50 7.59 18.67
C ARG A 321 -12.33 8.66 17.60
N PRO A 322 -12.30 9.95 17.96
CA PRO A 322 -11.95 11.01 17.03
C PRO A 322 -10.43 11.06 16.77
N LEU A 323 -10.04 11.68 15.65
CA LEU A 323 -8.63 11.99 15.37
C LEU A 323 -8.01 12.83 16.48
N ALA A 324 -6.69 12.72 16.62
CA ALA A 324 -5.88 13.50 17.54
C ALA A 324 -6.26 13.37 19.04
N THR A 325 -6.97 12.31 19.42
CA THR A 325 -7.25 12.04 20.85
C THR A 325 -5.96 11.68 21.61
N ASN A 326 -5.07 10.92 20.96
CA ASN A 326 -3.88 10.31 21.60
C ASN A 326 -2.55 10.70 20.92
N TYR A 327 -2.57 11.71 20.05
CA TYR A 327 -1.39 12.16 19.31
C TYR A 327 -1.50 13.62 18.85
N SER A 328 -0.36 14.24 18.51
CA SER A 328 -0.31 15.60 17.97
C SER A 328 -0.68 15.62 16.49
N LEU A 329 -1.73 16.37 16.14
CA LEU A 329 -2.15 16.54 14.75
C LEU A 329 -1.09 17.27 13.91
N ASP A 330 -0.37 18.22 14.49
CA ASP A 330 0.69 18.96 13.78
C ASP A 330 1.84 18.04 13.39
N LEU A 331 2.24 17.12 14.29
CA LEU A 331 3.28 16.13 13.99
C LEU A 331 2.80 15.11 12.96
N ALA A 332 1.52 14.71 13.00
CA ALA A 332 0.94 13.81 12.02
C ALA A 332 0.87 14.45 10.62
N HIS A 333 0.51 15.73 10.51
CA HIS A 333 0.57 16.46 9.24
C HIS A 333 2.01 16.69 8.76
N ALA A 334 2.97 16.92 9.67
CA ALA A 334 4.38 17.01 9.30
C ALA A 334 4.90 15.69 8.70
N GLU A 335 4.52 14.55 9.30
CA GLU A 335 4.79 13.21 8.76
C GLU A 335 4.18 13.04 7.35
N GLU A 336 2.92 13.45 7.16
CA GLU A 336 2.26 13.41 5.84
C GLU A 336 3.01 14.22 4.78
N ILE A 337 3.41 15.45 5.12
CA ILE A 337 4.12 16.34 4.18
C ILE A 337 5.46 15.73 3.80
N GLU A 338 6.20 15.19 4.75
CA GLU A 338 7.49 14.56 4.47
C GLU A 338 7.32 13.29 3.61
N LEU A 339 6.28 12.52 3.90
CA LEU A 339 5.91 11.36 3.09
C LEU A 339 5.53 11.79 1.67
N PHE A 340 4.73 12.84 1.48
CA PHE A 340 4.38 13.35 0.16
C PHE A 340 5.60 13.85 -0.60
N LYS A 341 6.50 14.58 0.06
CA LYS A 341 7.79 14.97 -0.51
C LYS A 341 8.62 13.77 -0.93
N ARG A 342 8.59 12.66 -0.17
CA ARG A 342 9.28 11.37 -0.46
C ARG A 342 8.61 10.52 -1.52
N TYR A 343 7.36 10.81 -1.90
CA TYR A 343 6.71 10.15 -3.04
C TYR A 343 6.39 11.10 -4.20
N GLY A 344 6.91 12.34 -4.18
CA GLY A 344 6.74 13.32 -5.26
C GLY A 344 5.29 13.79 -5.42
N LEU A 345 4.49 13.74 -4.34
CA LEU A 345 3.11 14.17 -4.37
C LEU A 345 3.00 15.67 -4.06
N PRO A 346 2.14 16.42 -4.78
CA PRO A 346 1.88 17.81 -4.43
C PRO A 346 1.25 17.88 -3.04
N VAL A 347 1.73 18.81 -2.22
CA VAL A 347 1.13 19.12 -0.92
C VAL A 347 -0.14 19.94 -1.16
N GLN A 348 -1.23 19.32 -1.62
CA GLN A 348 -2.55 19.97 -1.77
C GLN A 348 -3.73 18.98 -1.73
N LYS A 349 -4.83 19.45 -1.11
CA LYS A 349 -6.18 18.87 -0.86
C LYS A 349 -6.48 17.42 -1.30
N LEU A 350 -6.99 16.62 -0.35
CA LEU A 350 -7.72 15.34 -0.52
C LEU A 350 -8.15 15.09 -1.96
N TRP A 351 -7.37 14.29 -2.68
CA TRP A 351 -7.66 13.92 -4.06
C TRP A 351 -8.16 12.48 -4.08
N PHE A 352 -9.45 12.29 -4.30
CA PHE A 352 -10.05 10.98 -4.53
C PHE A 352 -11.05 11.05 -5.68
N GLU A 353 -11.00 10.06 -6.56
CA GLU A 353 -11.98 9.87 -7.62
C GLU A 353 -13.00 8.83 -7.17
N THR A 354 -14.27 9.08 -7.49
CA THR A 354 -15.33 8.08 -7.35
C THR A 354 -15.51 7.38 -8.69
N GLY A 355 -15.36 6.06 -8.69
CA GLY A 355 -15.53 5.21 -9.86
C GLY A 355 -16.96 4.68 -9.97
N ARG A 356 -17.11 3.56 -10.70
CA ARG A 356 -18.39 2.85 -10.84
C ARG A 356 -18.94 2.46 -9.45
N ILE A 357 -20.25 2.63 -9.26
CA ILE A 357 -20.96 2.21 -8.05
C ILE A 357 -21.80 0.97 -8.38
N LEU A 358 -21.70 -0.07 -7.56
CA LEU A 358 -22.55 -1.26 -7.67
C LEU A 358 -23.63 -1.22 -6.59
N ARG A 359 -24.88 -1.14 -7.04
CA ARG A 359 -26.07 -1.09 -6.18
C ARG A 359 -26.56 -2.50 -5.86
N ALA A 360 -27.04 -2.70 -4.64
CA ALA A 360 -27.97 -3.77 -4.31
C ALA A 360 -29.28 -3.49 -5.07
N PHE A 361 -29.87 -4.55 -5.61
CA PHE A 361 -31.03 -4.55 -6.51
C PHE A 361 -32.11 -3.52 -6.19
#